data_AF-A0A2W0EJL4-F1
#
_entry.id   AF-A0A2W0EJL4-F1
#
_cell.length_a   1.000
_cell.length_b   1.000
_cell.length_c   1.000
_cell.angle_alpha   90.00
_cell.angle_beta   90.00
_cell.angle_gamma   90.00
#
_symmetry.space_group_name_H-M   'P 1'
#
loop_
_entity.id
_entity.type
_entity.pdbx_description
1 polymer ?
#
loop_
_entity_poly.entity_id
_entity_poly.type
_entity_poly.pdbx_seq_one_letter_code
_entity_poly.pdbx_strand_id
1 'polypeptide(L)' 'MMEEAFQLALDSAPFLLKGAYYTVILSLGGMFFGLVMGFGLALMRLSRFKLVSWIARIYVSFFRGT' A
#
# COMPACT_ATOMS: atom_id res chain seq x y z
N MET A 1 5.81 10.24 39.46
CA MET A 1 5.90 8.91 38.81
C MET A 1 5.01 8.83 37.57
N MET A 2 3.67 8.90 37.66
CA MET A 2 2.79 8.89 36.46
C MET A 2 2.80 10.19 35.64
N GLU A 3 3.02 11.35 36.27
CA GLU A 3 3.07 12.64 35.56
C GLU A 3 4.31 12.81 34.66
N GLU A 4 5.45 12.20 35.01
CA GLU A 4 6.66 12.27 34.19
C GLU A 4 6.56 11.43 32.92
N ALA A 5 5.90 10.26 32.98
CA ALA A 5 5.65 9.44 31.80
C ALA A 5 4.72 10.16 30.79
N PHE A 6 3.77 10.95 31.28
CA PHE A 6 2.86 11.74 30.45
C PHE A 6 3.57 12.96 29.81
N GLN A 7 4.46 13.62 30.55
CA GLN A 7 5.31 14.70 30.03
C GLN A 7 6.28 14.19 28.94
N LEU A 8 6.93 13.03 29.15
CA LEU A 8 7.80 12.39 28.15
C LEU A 8 7.04 11.96 26.88
N ALA A 9 5.80 11.49 27.03
CA ALA A 9 4.93 11.17 25.91
C ALA A 9 4.54 12.43 25.11
N LEU A 10 4.31 13.56 25.79
CA LEU A 10 4.05 14.85 25.14
C LEU A 10 5.31 15.42 24.45
N ASP A 11 6.48 15.31 25.06
CA ASP A 11 7.75 15.72 24.45
C ASP A 11 8.15 14.82 23.26
N SER A 12 7.74 13.54 23.28
CA SER A 12 7.95 12.59 22.17
C SER A 12 6.82 12.60 21.14
N ALA A 13 5.68 13.22 21.43
CA ALA A 13 4.54 13.38 20.52
C ALA A 13 4.93 13.99 19.16
N PRO A 14 5.76 15.05 19.06
CA PRO A 14 6.18 15.56 17.75
C PRO A 14 6.99 14.54 16.94
N PHE A 15 7.76 13.67 17.60
CA PHE A 15 8.50 12.60 16.92
C PHE A 15 7.56 11.48 16.42
N LEU A 16 6.57 11.10 17.24
CA LEU A 16 5.54 10.13 16.85
C LEU A 16 4.64 10.65 15.72
N LEU A 17 4.26 11.93 15.75
CA LEU A 17 3.51 12.59 14.68
C LEU A 17 4.31 12.61 13.37
N LYS A 18 5.62 12.84 13.44
CA LYS A 18 6.50 12.76 12.27
C LYS A 18 6.58 11.33 11.73
N GLY A 19 6.65 10.33 12.59
CA GLY A 19 6.57 8.91 12.21
C GLY A 19 5.26 8.57 11.51
N ALA A 20 4.13 8.97 12.11
CA ALA A 20 2.80 8.78 11.54
C ALA A 20 2.66 9.46 10.16
N TYR A 21 3.21 10.65 10.00
CA TYR A 21 3.25 11.35 8.71
C TYR A 21 4.00 10.55 7.64
N TYR A 22 5.16 9.99 7.97
CA TYR A 22 5.88 9.10 7.05
C TYR A 22 5.10 7.83 6.73
N THR A 23 4.45 7.20 7.71
CA THR A 23 3.59 6.03 7.46
C THR A 23 2.47 6.37 6.50
N VAL A 24 1.76 7.48 6.71
CA VAL A 24 0.68 7.91 5.82
C VAL A 24 1.18 8.14 4.39
N ILE A 25 2.33 8.83 4.22
CA ILE A 25 2.91 9.04 2.89
C ILE A 25 3.29 7.72 2.23
N LEU A 26 3.97 6.83 2.97
CA LEU A 26 4.41 5.54 2.43
C LEU A 26 3.20 4.66 2.06
N SER A 27 2.17 4.63 2.91
CA SER A 27 0.93 3.90 2.63
C SER A 27 0.20 4.48 1.42
N LEU A 28 0.05 5.80 1.33
CA LEU A 28 -0.60 6.46 0.18
C LEU A 28 0.19 6.24 -1.11
N GLY A 29 1.52 6.37 -1.07
CA GLY A 29 2.39 6.08 -2.20
C GLY A 29 2.26 4.62 -2.64
N GLY A 30 2.37 3.67 -1.71
CA GLY A 30 2.23 2.25 -1.98
C GLY A 30 0.85 1.88 -2.53
N MET A 31 -0.22 2.46 -1.98
CA MET A 31 -1.59 2.30 -2.49
C MET A 31 -1.74 2.84 -3.91
N PHE A 32 -1.18 4.02 -4.19
CA PHE A 32 -1.23 4.61 -5.51
C PHE A 32 -0.53 3.73 -6.56
N PHE A 33 0.71 3.31 -6.30
CA PHE A 33 1.43 2.43 -7.21
C PHE A 33 0.75 1.06 -7.35
N GLY A 34 0.24 0.49 -6.25
CA GLY A 34 -0.52 -0.75 -6.25
C GLY A 34 -1.80 -0.65 -7.08
N LEU A 35 -2.52 0.47 -7.00
CA LEU A 35 -3.71 0.74 -7.79
C LEU A 35 -3.36 0.85 -9.28
N VAL A 36 -2.33 1.61 -9.65
CA VAL A 36 -1.91 1.76 -11.05
C VAL A 36 -1.52 0.40 -11.66
N MET A 37 -0.72 -0.38 -10.94
CA MET A 37 -0.30 -1.72 -11.38
C MET A 37 -1.49 -2.68 -11.48
N GLY A 38 -2.36 -2.72 -10.46
CA GLY A 38 -3.55 -3.56 -10.45
C GLY A 38 -4.56 -3.17 -11.54
N PHE A 39 -4.71 -1.87 -11.79
CA PHE A 39 -5.58 -1.35 -12.85
C PHE A 39 -5.04 -1.71 -14.24
N GLY A 40 -3.73 -1.54 -14.48
CA GLY A 40 -3.10 -1.98 -15.72
C GLY A 40 -3.30 -3.47 -15.99
N LEU A 41 -3.14 -4.29 -14.95
CA LEU A 41 -3.37 -5.73 -15.05
C LEU A 41 -4.85 -6.09 -15.31
N ALA A 42 -5.78 -5.35 -14.71
CA ALA A 42 -7.21 -5.51 -14.98
C ALA A 42 -7.57 -5.17 -16.44
N LEU A 43 -6.97 -4.11 -17.00
CA LEU A 43 -7.12 -3.76 -18.42
C LEU A 43 -6.53 -4.84 -19.34
N MET A 44 -5.35 -5.38 -18.99
CA MET A 44 -4.74 -6.50 -19.73
C MET A 44 -5.64 -7.74 -19.75
N ARG A 45 -6.39 -7.99 -18.67
CA ARG A 45 -7.37 -9.08 -18.60
C ARG A 45 -8.59 -8.86 -19.50
N LEU A 46 -9.02 -7.60 -19.70
CA LEU A 46 -10.15 -7.26 -20.58
C LEU A 46 -9.78 -7.25 -22.07
N SER A 47 -8.48 -7.19 -22.38
CA SER A 47 -7.98 -7.21 -23.76
C SER A 47 -8.40 -8.48 -24.51
N ARG A 48 -8.86 -8.29 -25.76
CA ARG A 48 -9.31 -9.37 -26.67
C ARG A 48 -8.18 -10.34 -27.05
N PHE A 49 -6.91 -9.94 -26.85
CA PHE A 49 -5.74 -10.77 -27.11
C PHE A 49 -5.58 -11.86 -26.06
N LYS A 50 -5.88 -13.12 -26.46
CA LYS A 50 -5.82 -14.30 -25.59
C LYS A 50 -4.50 -14.45 -24.85
N LEU A 51 -3.36 -14.12 -25.48
CA LEU A 51 -2.02 -14.24 -24.90
C LEU A 51 -1.80 -13.29 -23.72
N VAL A 52 -2.20 -12.02 -23.88
CA VAL A 52 -2.09 -10.99 -22.83
C VAL A 52 -3.03 -11.31 -21.66
N SER A 53 -4.26 -11.75 -21.94
CA SER A 53 -5.19 -12.16 -20.88
C SER A 53 -4.72 -13.40 -20.11
N TRP A 54 -3.94 -14.28 -20.74
CA TRP A 54 -3.44 -15.51 -20.13
C TRP A 54 -2.29 -15.22 -19.16
N ILE A 55 -1.33 -14.39 -19.55
CA ILE A 55 -0.25 -13.92 -18.67
C ILE A 55 -0.84 -13.15 -17.48
N ALA A 56 -1.80 -12.25 -17.74
CA ALA A 56 -2.50 -11.54 -16.68
C ALA A 56 -3.23 -12.52 -15.73
N ARG A 57 -3.82 -13.60 -16.25
CA ARG A 57 -4.48 -14.63 -15.43
C ARG A 57 -3.52 -15.34 -14.50
N ILE A 58 -2.33 -15.71 -14.98
CA ILE A 58 -1.29 -16.36 -14.16
C ILE A 58 -0.83 -15.41 -13.06
N TYR A 59 -0.53 -14.16 -13.42
CA TYR A 59 -0.11 -13.16 -12.45
C TYR A 59 -1.19 -12.90 -11.38
N VAL A 60 -2.46 -12.75 -11.79
CA VAL A 60 -3.59 -12.58 -10.88
C VAL A 60 -3.80 -13.83 -10.00
N SER A 61 -3.69 -15.03 -10.55
CA SER A 61 -3.81 -16.31 -9.83
C SER A 61 -2.75 -16.43 -8.75
N PHE A 62 -1.49 -16.11 -9.08
CA PHE A 62 -0.38 -16.17 -8.13
C PHE A 62 -0.55 -15.17 -6.98
N PHE A 63 -0.98 -13.94 -7.27
CA PHE A 63 -1.18 -12.90 -6.25
C PHE A 63 -2.48 -13.05 -5.45
N ARG A 64 -3.56 -13.56 -6.06
CA ARG A 64 -4.85 -13.81 -5.37
C ARG A 64 -4.93 -15.19 -4.71
N GLY A 65 -3.96 -16.08 -4.96
CA GLY A 65 -3.91 -17.42 -4.37
C GLY A 65 -4.99 -18.38 -4.88
N THR A 66 -5.58 -18.13 -6.05
CA THR A 66 -6.59 -18.99 -6.70
C THR A 66 -5.98 -19.75 -7.85
#